data_AF-A0A1B6H5S3-F1
#
_entry.id   AF-A0A1B6H5S3-F1
#
_cell.length_a   1.000
_cell.length_b   1.000
_cell.length_c   1.000
_cell.angle_alpha   90.00
_cell.angle_beta   90.00
_cell.angle_gamma   90.00
#
_symmetry.space_group_name_H-M   'P 1'
#
loop_
_entity.id
_entity.type
_entity.pdbx_description
1 polymer ?
#
loop_
_entity_poly.entity_id
_entity_poly.type
_entity_poly.pdbx_seq_one_letter_code
_entity_poly.pdbx_strand_id
1 'polypeptide(L)'
;MTDVENRTYFGLDFSTQQLKGVIVNEQLEILHETNVVFDSALPEFRTHNGVVRQDKQTVTAPVLMWTKALDLLMDKLRVSGADFSQVAALSGTAQQHGTVYWQSGAEETLKTLDPDSFLHTQLASAFSVSSSPVWMDSSTTQQCRQLEAAVGGPQKLAEITGSRAYERFSGAQIMKIIQTKPSTYANTERISLVSSFACSLFLGKYAPIDWSDGSGMNLLDIHSKQWCPACLKACADDLATKLGEPVCSYSDLGPVSEYWVERHGFDPNCRVITFTGDNPASLAGMQLHTGDIAVSLGTSDTLFLSLTQPTYLSEGHILVNPVKSDAYMALLWLNHFLPYNKEMGPKSTI
;
A
#
# COMPACT_ATOMS: atom_id res chain seq x y z
N MET A 1 4.64 37.61 8.43
CA MET A 1 3.56 37.36 7.46
C MET A 1 4.18 36.92 6.13
N THR A 2 5.17 36.01 6.17
CA THR A 2 6.10 35.74 5.05
C THR A 2 6.48 34.26 4.87
N ASP A 3 5.90 33.31 5.63
CA ASP A 3 6.29 31.88 5.57
C ASP A 3 5.23 30.94 4.97
N VAL A 4 4.12 31.46 4.46
CA VAL A 4 3.08 30.62 3.82
C VAL A 4 3.35 30.45 2.33
N GLU A 5 4.10 31.36 1.69
CA GLU A 5 4.28 31.36 0.22
C GLU A 5 5.26 30.30 -0.30
N ASN A 6 6.03 29.62 0.56
CA ASN A 6 7.03 28.63 0.15
C ASN A 6 6.76 27.21 0.67
N ARG A 7 5.55 26.88 1.13
CA ARG A 7 5.25 25.52 1.60
C ARG A 7 5.17 24.55 0.44
N THR A 8 5.75 23.36 0.65
CA THR A 8 5.68 22.26 -0.30
C THR A 8 5.10 21.00 0.36
N TYR A 9 4.66 20.07 -0.47
CA TYR A 9 4.05 18.81 -0.05
C TYR A 9 4.72 17.65 -0.78
N PHE A 10 5.09 16.61 -0.05
CA PHE A 10 5.80 15.46 -0.59
C PHE A 10 4.88 14.25 -0.73
N GLY A 11 4.72 13.76 -1.96
CA GLY A 11 3.97 12.56 -2.30
C GLY A 11 4.88 11.43 -2.75
N LEU A 12 4.64 10.21 -2.25
CA LEU A 12 5.37 9.01 -2.67
C LEU A 12 4.43 7.96 -3.29
N ASP A 13 4.97 7.12 -4.17
CA ASP A 13 4.28 5.95 -4.72
C ASP A 13 5.19 4.71 -4.70
N PHE A 14 4.97 3.83 -3.73
CA PHE A 14 5.59 2.51 -3.59
C PHE A 14 4.89 1.49 -4.50
N SER A 15 5.06 1.66 -5.81
CA SER A 15 4.45 0.79 -6.81
C SER A 15 5.15 -0.58 -6.93
N THR A 16 4.64 -1.45 -7.79
CA THR A 16 5.23 -2.79 -8.02
C THR A 16 6.63 -2.75 -8.62
N GLN A 17 6.90 -1.86 -9.57
CA GLN A 17 8.14 -1.89 -10.37
C GLN A 17 9.14 -0.80 -9.99
N GLN A 18 8.67 0.22 -9.27
CA GLN A 18 9.45 1.39 -8.95
C GLN A 18 8.90 2.11 -7.72
N LEU A 19 9.76 2.89 -7.07
CA LEU A 19 9.37 3.92 -6.12
C LEU A 19 9.43 5.28 -6.82
N LYS A 20 8.37 6.08 -6.74
CA LYS A 20 8.35 7.47 -7.24
C LYS A 20 8.19 8.45 -6.08
N GLY A 21 8.72 9.65 -6.26
CA GLY A 21 8.54 10.78 -5.34
C GLY A 21 8.28 12.06 -6.11
N VAL A 22 7.31 12.85 -5.65
CA VAL A 22 6.94 14.15 -6.22
C VAL A 22 6.81 15.19 -5.11
N ILE A 23 7.40 16.37 -5.31
CA ILE A 23 7.24 17.52 -4.42
C ILE A 23 6.44 18.58 -5.17
N VAL A 24 5.35 19.04 -4.58
CA VAL A 24 4.45 20.06 -5.16
C VAL A 24 4.38 21.30 -4.27
N ASN A 25 4.11 22.47 -4.86
CA ASN A 25 3.81 23.69 -4.12
C ASN A 25 2.32 23.79 -3.72
N GLU A 26 1.93 24.88 -3.06
CA GLU A 26 0.54 25.21 -2.68
C GLU A 26 -0.41 25.30 -3.89
N GLN A 27 0.11 25.57 -5.10
CA GLN A 27 -0.66 25.60 -6.34
C GLN A 27 -0.75 24.22 -7.02
N LEU A 28 -0.24 23.17 -6.36
CA LEU A 28 -0.16 21.79 -6.87
C LEU A 28 0.73 21.64 -8.11
N GLU A 29 1.63 22.58 -8.35
CA GLU A 29 2.63 22.50 -9.41
C GLU A 29 3.79 21.61 -8.96
N ILE A 30 4.23 20.70 -9.85
CA ILE A 30 5.35 19.80 -9.58
C ILE A 30 6.65 20.60 -9.62
N LEU A 31 7.36 20.65 -8.50
CA LEU A 31 8.67 21.28 -8.38
C LEU A 31 9.80 20.27 -8.60
N HIS A 32 9.65 19.08 -8.04
CA HIS A 32 10.60 17.97 -8.20
C HIS A 32 9.86 16.67 -8.43
N GLU A 33 10.37 15.83 -9.33
CA GLU A 33 9.90 14.46 -9.54
C GLU A 33 11.11 13.57 -9.82
N THR A 34 11.14 12.39 -9.19
CA THR A 34 12.13 11.36 -9.54
C THR A 34 11.59 9.97 -9.22
N ASN A 35 12.33 8.95 -9.67
CA ASN A 35 11.99 7.57 -9.45
C ASN A 35 13.22 6.66 -9.28
N VAL A 36 12.97 5.49 -8.71
CA VAL A 36 13.91 4.38 -8.59
C VAL A 36 13.22 3.14 -9.15
N VAL A 37 13.62 2.74 -10.36
CA VAL A 37 13.16 1.50 -10.99
C VAL A 37 13.92 0.33 -10.39
N PHE A 38 13.20 -0.62 -9.80
CA PHE A 38 13.81 -1.64 -8.93
C PHE A 38 14.82 -2.53 -9.68
N ASP A 39 14.43 -3.08 -10.83
CA ASP A 39 15.29 -4.03 -11.57
C ASP A 39 16.61 -3.41 -12.03
N SER A 40 16.61 -2.13 -12.41
CA SER A 40 17.81 -1.45 -12.93
C SER A 40 18.65 -0.81 -11.83
N ALA A 41 18.02 -0.25 -10.80
CA ALA A 41 18.72 0.44 -9.72
C ALA A 41 19.18 -0.51 -8.60
N LEU A 42 18.52 -1.67 -8.45
CA LEU A 42 18.73 -2.62 -7.37
C LEU A 42 18.85 -4.07 -7.89
N PRO A 43 19.69 -4.35 -8.91
CA PRO A 43 19.75 -5.65 -9.59
C PRO A 43 20.17 -6.81 -8.67
N GLU A 44 20.81 -6.52 -7.54
CA GLU A 44 21.22 -7.52 -6.54
C GLU A 44 20.04 -8.28 -5.92
N PHE A 45 18.82 -7.71 -5.94
CA PHE A 45 17.61 -8.37 -5.46
C PHE A 45 17.00 -9.35 -6.49
N ARG A 46 17.52 -9.37 -7.72
CA ARG A 46 17.16 -10.31 -8.79
C ARG A 46 15.66 -10.35 -9.08
N THR A 47 15.02 -9.19 -9.06
CA THR A 47 13.62 -9.05 -9.45
C THR A 47 13.46 -9.02 -10.97
N HIS A 48 12.26 -9.37 -11.41
CA HIS A 48 11.78 -9.13 -12.77
C HIS A 48 10.45 -8.39 -12.68
N ASN A 49 10.41 -7.17 -13.20
CA ASN A 49 9.35 -6.17 -12.97
C ASN A 49 9.08 -5.97 -11.47
N GLY A 50 10.15 -5.83 -10.68
CA GLY A 50 10.07 -5.53 -9.24
C GLY A 50 9.62 -6.69 -8.33
N VAL A 51 9.45 -7.90 -8.88
CA VAL A 51 9.02 -9.07 -8.09
C VAL A 51 9.84 -10.32 -8.36
N VAL A 52 9.75 -11.25 -7.41
CA VAL A 52 10.30 -12.61 -7.47
C VAL A 52 9.14 -13.60 -7.56
N ARG A 53 9.12 -14.39 -8.63
CA ARG A 53 8.17 -15.49 -8.82
C ARG A 53 8.82 -16.80 -8.39
N GLN A 54 8.28 -17.43 -7.36
CA GLN A 54 8.78 -18.73 -6.88
C GLN A 54 8.16 -19.87 -7.69
N ASP A 55 6.87 -19.74 -8.02
CA ASP A 55 6.11 -20.66 -8.84
C ASP A 55 5.05 -19.88 -9.66
N LYS A 56 4.08 -20.59 -10.24
CA LYS A 56 3.02 -19.97 -11.07
C LYS A 56 2.07 -19.05 -10.29
N GLN A 57 1.92 -19.26 -8.98
CA GLN A 57 0.97 -18.59 -8.11
C GLN A 57 1.65 -17.73 -7.04
N THR A 58 2.82 -18.15 -6.53
CA THR A 58 3.52 -17.46 -5.45
C THR A 58 4.38 -16.31 -5.99
N VAL A 59 4.03 -15.07 -5.64
CA VAL A 59 4.71 -13.85 -6.11
C VAL A 59 5.03 -12.95 -4.92
N THR A 60 6.30 -12.58 -4.79
CA THR A 60 6.80 -11.82 -3.64
C THR A 60 7.73 -10.68 -4.06
N ALA A 61 7.99 -9.73 -3.17
CA ALA A 61 9.01 -8.71 -3.33
C ALA A 61 9.87 -8.60 -2.05
N PRO A 62 11.20 -8.42 -2.16
CA PRO A 62 12.04 -8.26 -0.98
C PRO A 62 11.76 -6.94 -0.24
N VAL A 63 11.48 -6.97 1.06
CA VAL A 63 11.15 -5.75 1.83
C VAL A 63 12.32 -4.77 1.89
N LEU A 64 13.55 -5.29 2.00
CA LEU A 64 14.76 -4.48 1.98
C LEU A 64 14.99 -3.77 0.64
N MET A 65 14.43 -4.28 -0.46
CA MET A 65 14.50 -3.59 -1.75
C MET A 65 13.71 -2.29 -1.70
N TRP A 66 12.49 -2.30 -1.12
CA TRP A 66 11.70 -1.08 -0.95
C TRP A 66 12.38 -0.08 -0.01
N THR A 67 12.99 -0.59 1.07
CA THR A 67 13.74 0.25 2.03
C THR A 67 14.93 0.92 1.35
N LYS A 68 15.73 0.15 0.59
CA LYS A 68 16.88 0.68 -0.15
C LYS A 68 16.47 1.60 -1.30
N ALA A 69 15.35 1.32 -1.96
CA ALA A 69 14.81 2.20 -2.98
C ALA A 69 14.46 3.58 -2.39
N LEU A 70 13.94 3.63 -1.16
CA LEU A 70 13.66 4.89 -0.47
C LEU A 70 14.94 5.67 -0.19
N ASP A 71 15.99 5.03 0.33
CA ASP A 71 17.30 5.67 0.52
C ASP A 71 17.79 6.33 -0.80
N LEU A 72 17.75 5.58 -1.91
CA LEU A 72 18.15 6.08 -3.23
C LEU A 72 17.25 7.21 -3.75
N LEU A 73 15.94 7.13 -3.54
CA LEU A 73 14.99 8.15 -3.98
C LEU A 73 15.26 9.48 -3.26
N MET A 74 15.46 9.42 -1.94
CA MET A 74 15.68 10.60 -1.11
C MET A 74 17.01 11.28 -1.44
N ASP A 75 18.06 10.51 -1.72
CA ASP A 75 19.34 11.04 -2.20
C ASP A 75 19.20 11.68 -3.59
N LYS A 76 18.47 11.06 -4.52
CA LYS A 76 18.20 11.65 -5.85
C LYS A 76 17.46 12.97 -5.75
N LEU A 77 16.43 13.05 -4.91
CA LEU A 77 15.68 14.30 -4.69
C LEU A 77 16.60 15.39 -4.13
N ARG A 78 17.43 15.08 -3.14
CA ARG A 78 18.41 16.04 -2.60
C ARG A 78 19.39 16.52 -3.66
N VAL A 79 19.94 15.62 -4.47
CA VAL A 79 20.85 15.97 -5.58
C VAL A 79 20.15 16.83 -6.63
N SER A 80 18.85 16.66 -6.83
CA SER A 80 18.05 17.51 -7.73
C SER A 80 17.74 18.90 -7.16
N GLY A 81 18.20 19.21 -5.94
CA GLY A 81 18.00 20.52 -5.30
C GLY A 81 16.70 20.64 -4.51
N ALA A 82 16.04 19.54 -4.18
CA ALA A 82 14.84 19.57 -3.33
C ALA A 82 15.17 20.12 -1.94
N ASP A 83 14.45 21.17 -1.53
CA ASP A 83 14.56 21.76 -0.18
C ASP A 83 13.52 21.13 0.76
N PHE A 84 13.95 20.14 1.55
CA PHE A 84 13.06 19.45 2.50
C PHE A 84 12.65 20.32 3.69
N SER A 85 13.34 21.44 3.94
CA SER A 85 12.98 22.37 5.03
C SER A 85 11.66 23.10 4.78
N GLN A 86 11.17 23.07 3.53
CA GLN A 86 9.90 23.66 3.11
C GLN A 86 8.73 22.65 3.09
N VAL A 87 9.01 21.36 3.31
CA VAL A 87 7.98 20.32 3.23
C VAL A 87 7.10 20.39 4.46
N ALA A 88 5.91 20.95 4.31
CA ALA A 88 4.95 21.13 5.41
C ALA A 88 4.27 19.81 5.80
N ALA A 89 4.02 18.94 4.82
CA ALA A 89 3.47 17.61 5.06
C ALA A 89 3.88 16.63 3.97
N LEU A 90 3.88 15.35 4.33
CA LEU A 90 4.08 14.25 3.41
C LEU A 90 3.00 13.18 3.58
N SER A 91 2.67 12.54 2.47
CA SER A 91 1.83 11.34 2.41
C SER A 91 2.32 10.46 1.25
N GLY A 92 1.67 9.34 1.05
CA GLY A 92 2.01 8.51 -0.07
C GLY A 92 1.03 7.38 -0.28
N THR A 93 1.35 6.64 -1.34
CA THR A 93 0.61 5.51 -1.79
C THR A 93 1.52 4.30 -1.95
N ALA A 94 0.93 3.12 -1.95
CA ALA A 94 1.64 1.89 -2.24
C ALA A 94 0.75 0.90 -3.00
N GLN A 95 1.39 -0.06 -3.65
CA GLN A 95 0.69 -1.22 -4.20
C GLN A 95 -0.17 -1.89 -3.13
N GLN A 96 -1.44 -2.11 -3.43
CA GLN A 96 -2.38 -2.65 -2.46
C GLN A 96 -2.08 -4.10 -2.07
N HIS A 97 -2.67 -4.51 -0.95
CA HIS A 97 -2.72 -5.88 -0.43
C HIS A 97 -1.41 -6.48 0.07
N GLY A 98 -0.26 -6.01 -0.43
CA GLY A 98 1.04 -6.50 -0.01
C GLY A 98 1.26 -6.30 1.49
N THR A 99 1.88 -7.27 2.16
CA THR A 99 2.05 -7.27 3.62
C THR A 99 3.51 -7.34 4.03
N VAL A 100 3.90 -6.56 5.03
CA VAL A 100 5.22 -6.56 5.67
C VAL A 100 5.09 -7.08 7.09
N TYR A 101 6.01 -7.95 7.50
CA TYR A 101 6.01 -8.62 8.79
C TYR A 101 7.25 -8.17 9.56
N TRP A 102 7.04 -7.30 10.54
CA TRP A 102 8.12 -6.76 11.35
C TRP A 102 8.49 -7.74 12.45
N GLN A 103 9.79 -8.01 12.55
CA GLN A 103 10.33 -8.88 13.58
C GLN A 103 10.22 -8.25 14.97
N SER A 104 10.14 -9.07 16.02
CA SER A 104 10.25 -8.61 17.40
C SER A 104 11.46 -7.70 17.65
N GLY A 105 11.23 -6.53 18.23
CA GLY A 105 12.23 -5.48 18.50
C GLY A 105 12.43 -4.47 17.36
N ALA A 106 11.74 -4.62 16.22
CA ALA A 106 11.88 -3.71 15.10
C ALA A 106 11.35 -2.30 15.38
N GLU A 107 10.35 -2.15 16.26
CA GLU A 107 9.88 -0.81 16.64
C GLU A 107 10.97 0.01 17.35
N GLU A 108 11.77 -0.62 18.20
CA GLU A 108 12.87 0.05 18.88
C GLU A 108 13.93 0.51 17.88
N THR A 109 14.26 -0.32 16.88
CA THR A 109 15.15 0.09 15.79
C THR A 109 14.61 1.29 15.02
N LEU A 110 13.29 1.35 14.75
CA LEU A 110 12.67 2.52 14.08
C LEU A 110 12.77 3.80 14.93
N LYS A 111 12.63 3.68 16.25
CA LYS A 111 12.68 4.83 17.18
C LYS A 111 14.09 5.38 17.36
N THR A 112 15.12 4.55 17.16
CA THR A 112 16.53 4.92 17.40
C THR A 112 17.38 4.88 16.13
N LEU A 113 16.79 5.26 14.99
CA LEU A 113 17.51 5.34 13.72
C LEU A 113 18.65 6.37 13.80
N ASP A 114 19.85 5.94 13.41
CA ASP A 114 21.04 6.78 13.29
C ASP A 114 21.01 7.54 11.95
N PRO A 115 20.99 8.89 11.95
CA PRO A 115 20.92 9.70 10.73
C PRO A 115 22.17 9.61 9.86
N ASP A 116 23.31 9.15 10.37
CA ASP A 116 24.53 8.95 9.58
C ASP A 116 24.46 7.67 8.73
N SER A 117 23.56 6.75 9.06
CA SER A 117 23.43 5.43 8.43
C SER A 117 22.18 5.32 7.54
N PHE A 118 22.25 4.55 6.46
CA PHE A 118 21.08 4.31 5.58
C PHE A 118 20.02 3.41 6.23
N LEU A 119 18.74 3.61 5.90
CA LEU A 119 17.64 2.81 6.43
C LEU A 119 17.82 1.32 6.13
N HIS A 120 18.16 0.96 4.89
CA HIS A 120 18.27 -0.46 4.51
C HIS A 120 19.36 -1.21 5.27
N THR A 121 20.40 -0.51 5.74
CA THR A 121 21.46 -1.10 6.57
C THR A 121 20.94 -1.33 7.99
N GLN A 122 20.28 -0.33 8.57
CA GLN A 122 19.76 -0.37 9.94
C GLN A 122 18.60 -1.37 10.10
N LEU A 123 17.76 -1.49 9.07
CA LEU A 123 16.58 -2.35 9.06
C LEU A 123 16.84 -3.73 8.44
N ALA A 124 18.10 -4.10 8.17
CA ALA A 124 18.48 -5.37 7.55
C ALA A 124 17.94 -6.62 8.28
N SER A 125 17.70 -6.52 9.59
CA SER A 125 17.18 -7.59 10.45
C SER A 125 15.80 -7.30 11.05
N ALA A 126 15.12 -6.24 10.60
CA ALA A 126 13.84 -5.78 11.16
C ALA A 126 12.61 -6.56 10.66
N PHE A 127 12.79 -7.54 9.76
CA PHE A 127 11.69 -8.23 9.09
C PHE A 127 11.73 -9.73 9.33
N SER A 128 10.65 -10.30 9.89
CA SER A 128 10.53 -11.74 10.11
C SER A 128 10.27 -12.49 8.79
N VAL A 129 9.63 -11.82 7.84
CA VAL A 129 9.45 -12.28 6.45
C VAL A 129 10.24 -11.39 5.52
N SER A 130 11.33 -11.91 4.94
CA SER A 130 12.20 -11.15 4.03
C SER A 130 11.56 -10.84 2.67
N SER A 131 10.66 -11.71 2.21
CA SER A 131 10.01 -11.62 0.90
C SER A 131 8.49 -11.53 1.10
N SER A 132 7.98 -10.30 1.01
CA SER A 132 6.58 -9.98 1.20
C SER A 132 5.72 -10.49 0.05
N PRO A 133 4.57 -11.12 0.30
CA PRO A 133 3.58 -11.37 -0.75
C PRO A 133 3.06 -10.02 -1.28
N VAL A 134 2.80 -9.97 -2.58
CA VAL A 134 2.32 -8.77 -3.29
C VAL A 134 0.99 -9.06 -4.01
N TRP A 135 0.35 -8.03 -4.57
CA TRP A 135 -0.98 -8.14 -5.17
C TRP A 135 -1.13 -9.20 -6.28
N MET A 136 -0.01 -9.61 -6.91
CA MET A 136 0.01 -10.65 -7.95
C MET A 136 -0.03 -12.09 -7.40
N ASP A 137 0.11 -12.28 -6.09
CA ASP A 137 0.10 -13.60 -5.48
C ASP A 137 -1.32 -14.21 -5.53
N SER A 138 -1.41 -15.45 -5.99
CA SER A 138 -2.66 -16.21 -6.16
C SER A 138 -2.64 -17.56 -5.45
N SER A 139 -1.77 -17.71 -4.44
CA SER A 139 -1.43 -19.01 -3.86
C SER A 139 -2.23 -19.40 -2.61
N THR A 140 -3.32 -18.68 -2.30
CA THR A 140 -4.03 -18.75 -1.01
C THR A 140 -5.50 -19.16 -1.14
N THR A 141 -5.88 -19.83 -2.23
CA THR A 141 -7.27 -20.28 -2.46
C THR A 141 -7.84 -21.09 -1.29
N GLN A 142 -7.00 -21.89 -0.60
CA GLN A 142 -7.42 -22.63 0.58
C GLN A 142 -7.82 -21.70 1.74
N GLN A 143 -7.00 -20.69 2.02
CA GLN A 143 -7.23 -19.70 3.07
C GLN A 143 -8.43 -18.81 2.75
N CYS A 144 -8.64 -18.46 1.47
CA CYS A 144 -9.85 -17.76 1.04
C CYS A 144 -11.12 -18.52 1.43
N ARG A 145 -11.18 -19.84 1.14
CA ARG A 145 -12.33 -20.68 1.52
C ARG A 145 -12.52 -20.77 3.04
N GLN A 146 -11.43 -20.77 3.81
CA GLN A 146 -11.48 -20.78 5.27
C GLN A 146 -12.06 -19.46 5.82
N LEU A 147 -11.64 -18.32 5.30
CA LEU A 147 -12.20 -17.00 5.66
C LEU A 147 -13.68 -16.91 5.33
N GLU A 148 -14.07 -17.29 4.10
CA GLU A 148 -15.47 -17.30 3.69
C GLU A 148 -16.29 -18.20 4.62
N ALA A 149 -15.84 -19.43 4.91
CA ALA A 149 -16.55 -20.35 5.79
C ALA A 149 -16.71 -19.81 7.23
N ALA A 150 -15.70 -19.12 7.76
CA ALA A 150 -15.70 -18.60 9.13
C ALA A 150 -16.78 -17.53 9.39
N VAL A 151 -17.20 -16.82 8.34
CA VAL A 151 -18.22 -15.76 8.45
C VAL A 151 -19.56 -16.14 7.82
N GLY A 152 -19.73 -17.38 7.33
CA GLY A 152 -21.00 -17.85 6.75
C GLY A 152 -21.11 -17.76 5.23
N GLY A 153 -20.00 -17.59 4.52
CA GLY A 153 -19.88 -17.69 3.07
C GLY A 153 -19.34 -16.43 2.38
N PRO A 154 -19.08 -16.51 1.06
CA PRO A 154 -18.51 -15.41 0.27
C PRO A 154 -19.36 -14.14 0.30
N GLN A 155 -20.69 -14.28 0.19
CA GLN A 155 -21.59 -13.13 0.24
C GLN A 155 -21.51 -12.43 1.60
N LYS A 156 -21.48 -13.20 2.70
CA LYS A 156 -21.44 -12.60 4.03
C LYS A 156 -20.12 -11.88 4.30
N LEU A 157 -19.01 -12.44 3.82
CA LEU A 157 -17.72 -11.77 3.84
C LEU A 157 -17.76 -10.45 3.06
N ALA A 158 -18.35 -10.45 1.86
CA ALA A 158 -18.49 -9.26 1.04
C ALA A 158 -19.38 -8.17 1.67
N GLU A 159 -20.46 -8.55 2.33
CA GLU A 159 -21.32 -7.61 3.08
C GLU A 159 -20.56 -6.90 4.20
N ILE A 160 -19.63 -7.60 4.85
CA ILE A 160 -18.83 -7.08 5.97
C ILE A 160 -17.64 -6.25 5.46
N THR A 161 -16.85 -6.83 4.55
CA THR A 161 -15.53 -6.29 4.18
C THR A 161 -15.51 -5.64 2.80
N GLY A 162 -16.65 -5.54 2.13
CA GLY A 162 -16.76 -4.99 0.78
C GLY A 162 -16.24 -5.89 -0.34
N SER A 163 -15.81 -7.12 -0.05
CA SER A 163 -15.32 -8.09 -1.04
C SER A 163 -15.47 -9.51 -0.54
N ARG A 164 -15.75 -10.46 -1.43
CA ARG A 164 -15.51 -11.89 -1.14
C ARG A 164 -14.01 -12.14 -0.92
N ALA A 165 -13.62 -13.36 -0.57
CA ALA A 165 -12.20 -13.65 -0.41
C ALA A 165 -11.51 -13.72 -1.79
N TYR A 166 -10.40 -13.01 -1.92
CA TYR A 166 -9.52 -13.05 -3.09
C TYR A 166 -8.10 -13.40 -2.64
N GLU A 167 -7.36 -14.17 -3.44
CA GLU A 167 -6.09 -14.74 -3.00
C GLU A 167 -5.04 -13.69 -2.63
N ARG A 168 -5.04 -12.56 -3.34
CA ARG A 168 -4.11 -11.46 -3.05
C ARG A 168 -4.41 -10.72 -1.75
N PHE A 169 -5.64 -10.79 -1.23
CA PHE A 169 -6.05 -10.00 -0.08
C PHE A 169 -5.29 -10.43 1.17
N SER A 170 -4.93 -9.44 1.96
CA SER A 170 -3.93 -9.57 3.03
C SER A 170 -4.30 -10.62 4.07
N GLY A 171 -5.58 -10.76 4.43
CA GLY A 171 -6.03 -11.78 5.38
C GLY A 171 -5.66 -13.20 4.96
N ALA A 172 -5.88 -13.55 3.69
CA ALA A 172 -5.55 -14.88 3.16
C ALA A 172 -4.02 -15.10 3.12
N GLN A 173 -3.25 -14.08 2.78
CA GLN A 173 -1.78 -14.12 2.79
C GLN A 173 -1.21 -14.28 4.20
N ILE A 174 -1.76 -13.55 5.18
CA ILE A 174 -1.39 -13.66 6.60
C ILE A 174 -1.70 -15.07 7.11
N MET A 175 -2.89 -15.63 6.79
CA MET A 175 -3.23 -17.01 7.14
C MET A 175 -2.24 -18.03 6.58
N LYS A 176 -1.81 -17.86 5.33
CA LYS A 176 -0.80 -18.75 4.73
C LYS A 176 0.51 -18.68 5.51
N ILE A 177 0.97 -17.50 5.91
CA ILE A 177 2.19 -17.35 6.73
C ILE A 177 2.01 -18.01 8.10
N ILE A 178 0.88 -17.80 8.78
CA ILE A 178 0.59 -18.45 10.08
C ILE A 178 0.66 -19.97 9.96
N GLN A 179 0.03 -20.54 8.92
CA GLN A 179 -0.09 -21.99 8.73
C GLN A 179 1.21 -22.64 8.26
N THR A 180 1.98 -21.96 7.41
CA THR A 180 3.18 -22.55 6.78
C THR A 180 4.48 -22.16 7.47
N LYS A 181 4.50 -21.05 8.23
CA LYS A 181 5.68 -20.50 8.92
C LYS A 181 5.30 -20.02 10.33
N PRO A 182 4.80 -20.89 11.22
CA PRO A 182 4.31 -20.49 12.54
C PRO A 182 5.39 -19.84 13.42
N SER A 183 6.65 -20.31 13.35
CA SER A 183 7.77 -19.69 14.08
C SER A 183 8.08 -18.28 13.59
N THR A 184 7.99 -18.05 12.29
CA THR A 184 8.14 -16.70 11.71
C THR A 184 7.02 -15.77 12.17
N TYR A 185 5.76 -16.24 12.17
CA TYR A 185 4.64 -15.45 12.68
C TYR A 185 4.77 -15.17 14.18
N ALA A 186 5.21 -16.15 14.98
CA ALA A 186 5.45 -15.95 16.41
C ALA A 186 6.53 -14.89 16.67
N ASN A 187 7.56 -14.81 15.81
CA ASN A 187 8.60 -13.76 15.84
C ASN A 187 8.16 -12.45 15.16
N THR A 188 6.88 -12.29 14.82
CA THR A 188 6.34 -11.06 14.23
C THR A 188 5.62 -10.25 15.30
N GLU A 189 6.05 -9.01 15.52
CA GLU A 189 5.39 -8.10 16.47
C GLU A 189 4.35 -7.19 15.80
N ARG A 190 4.56 -6.84 14.53
CA ARG A 190 3.69 -5.97 13.74
C ARG A 190 3.52 -6.47 12.32
N ILE A 191 2.32 -6.32 11.77
CA ILE A 191 2.03 -6.54 10.35
C ILE A 191 1.50 -5.24 9.74
N SER A 192 2.11 -4.83 8.64
CA SER A 192 1.76 -3.61 7.90
C SER A 192 1.31 -3.96 6.49
N LEU A 193 0.41 -3.16 5.90
CA LEU A 193 0.34 -3.04 4.45
C LEU A 193 1.55 -2.28 3.92
N VAL A 194 1.90 -2.41 2.63
CA VAL A 194 3.04 -1.67 2.04
C VAL A 194 2.89 -0.15 2.26
N SER A 195 1.66 0.37 2.22
CA SER A 195 1.31 1.77 2.53
C SER A 195 1.71 2.16 3.95
N SER A 196 1.18 1.46 4.96
CA SER A 196 1.51 1.70 6.37
C SER A 196 2.98 1.38 6.72
N PHE A 197 3.61 0.44 6.01
CA PHE A 197 5.04 0.17 6.12
C PHE A 197 5.85 1.40 5.69
N ALA A 198 5.59 1.92 4.49
CA ALA A 198 6.26 3.11 3.97
C ALA A 198 6.03 4.32 4.88
N CYS A 199 4.82 4.51 5.37
CA CYS A 199 4.49 5.56 6.34
C CYS A 199 5.30 5.42 7.64
N SER A 200 5.48 4.19 8.13
CA SER A 200 6.28 3.91 9.34
C SER A 200 7.75 4.34 9.20
N LEU A 201 8.32 4.24 7.97
CA LEU A 201 9.70 4.68 7.71
C LEU A 201 9.87 6.19 7.86
N PHE A 202 8.85 6.99 7.57
CA PHE A 202 8.86 8.44 7.80
C PHE A 202 8.57 8.83 9.24
N LEU A 203 7.75 8.03 9.93
CA LEU A 203 7.30 8.31 11.28
C LEU A 203 8.32 7.90 12.36
N GLY A 204 9.24 6.97 12.05
CA GLY A 204 10.19 6.43 13.04
C GLY A 204 9.53 5.54 14.10
N LYS A 205 8.34 5.01 13.79
CA LYS A 205 7.55 4.08 14.61
C LYS A 205 6.45 3.49 13.73
N TYR A 206 5.71 2.51 14.24
CA TYR A 206 4.63 1.91 13.46
C TYR A 206 3.50 2.90 13.17
N ALA A 207 3.24 3.10 11.89
CA ALA A 207 2.04 3.76 11.42
C ALA A 207 0.83 2.79 11.47
N PRO A 208 -0.37 3.31 11.77
CA PRO A 208 -1.61 2.56 11.62
C PRO A 208 -1.92 2.28 10.14
N ILE A 209 -2.78 1.29 9.90
CA ILE A 209 -3.36 1.02 8.57
C ILE A 209 -4.55 1.97 8.39
N ASP A 210 -4.69 2.59 7.20
CA ASP A 210 -5.83 3.43 6.93
C ASP A 210 -7.09 2.62 6.56
N TRP A 211 -8.27 3.22 6.68
CA TRP A 211 -9.52 2.54 6.37
C TRP A 211 -9.63 2.12 4.90
N SER A 212 -9.08 2.92 3.98
CA SER A 212 -9.23 2.64 2.55
C SER A 212 -8.40 1.43 2.12
N ASP A 213 -7.09 1.41 2.40
CA ASP A 213 -6.25 0.27 2.05
C ASP A 213 -6.53 -0.95 2.96
N GLY A 214 -6.91 -0.70 4.22
CA GLY A 214 -7.39 -1.72 5.15
C GLY A 214 -8.65 -2.47 4.66
N SER A 215 -9.45 -1.84 3.79
CA SER A 215 -10.59 -2.51 3.14
C SER A 215 -10.14 -3.62 2.18
N GLY A 216 -8.92 -3.53 1.65
CA GLY A 216 -8.31 -4.53 0.75
C GLY A 216 -7.77 -5.79 1.43
N MET A 217 -8.21 -6.08 2.67
CA MET A 217 -7.63 -7.14 3.50
C MET A 217 -8.57 -8.33 3.77
N ASN A 218 -9.87 -8.22 3.51
CA ASN A 218 -10.92 -9.12 4.05
C ASN A 218 -10.94 -9.20 5.59
N LEU A 219 -10.43 -8.17 6.28
CA LEU A 219 -10.37 -8.11 7.75
C LEU A 219 -11.13 -6.91 8.33
N LEU A 220 -11.18 -5.77 7.63
CA LEU A 220 -11.88 -4.57 8.07
C LEU A 220 -13.38 -4.71 7.79
N ASP A 221 -14.22 -4.40 8.77
CA ASP A 221 -15.62 -4.11 8.54
C ASP A 221 -15.74 -2.66 8.02
N ILE A 222 -16.16 -2.50 6.77
CA ILE A 222 -16.12 -1.20 6.08
C ILE A 222 -17.17 -0.21 6.62
N HIS A 223 -18.19 -0.69 7.33
CA HIS A 223 -19.27 0.12 7.89
C HIS A 223 -18.87 0.69 9.24
N SER A 224 -18.36 -0.18 10.13
CA SER A 224 -17.92 0.21 11.47
C SER A 224 -16.52 0.81 11.48
N LYS A 225 -15.71 0.56 10.44
CA LYS A 225 -14.30 0.99 10.31
C LYS A 225 -13.43 0.40 11.41
N GLN A 226 -13.76 -0.80 11.83
CA GLN A 226 -13.06 -1.58 12.84
C GLN A 226 -12.75 -2.96 12.27
N TRP A 227 -11.77 -3.66 12.83
CA TRP A 227 -11.52 -5.03 12.41
C TRP A 227 -12.71 -5.94 12.74
N CYS A 228 -13.12 -6.77 11.79
CA CYS A 228 -14.15 -7.77 12.00
C CYS A 228 -13.62 -8.88 12.92
N PRO A 229 -14.18 -9.06 14.14
CA PRO A 229 -13.65 -10.04 15.08
C PRO A 229 -13.69 -11.48 14.55
N ALA A 230 -14.71 -11.83 13.76
CA ALA A 230 -14.83 -13.15 13.15
C ALA A 230 -13.76 -13.38 12.07
N CYS A 231 -13.46 -12.38 11.23
CA CYS A 231 -12.39 -12.46 10.23
C CYS A 231 -11.01 -12.58 10.90
N LEU A 232 -10.74 -11.79 11.95
CA LEU A 232 -9.48 -11.88 12.67
C LEU A 232 -9.29 -13.26 13.33
N LYS A 233 -10.33 -13.75 14.02
CA LYS A 233 -10.31 -15.05 14.69
C LYS A 233 -10.12 -16.22 13.72
N ALA A 234 -10.60 -16.09 12.48
CA ALA A 234 -10.34 -17.08 11.43
C ALA A 234 -8.85 -17.18 11.07
N CYS A 235 -8.08 -16.10 11.29
CA CYS A 235 -6.64 -16.06 11.04
C CYS A 235 -5.82 -16.48 12.26
N ALA A 236 -5.91 -15.71 13.36
CA ALA A 236 -5.24 -15.94 14.64
C ALA A 236 -5.82 -15.05 15.74
N ASP A 237 -5.77 -15.52 16.98
CA ASP A 237 -6.33 -14.80 18.14
C ASP A 237 -5.59 -13.49 18.46
N ASP A 238 -4.27 -13.43 18.22
CA ASP A 238 -3.42 -12.26 18.49
C ASP A 238 -3.27 -11.31 17.30
N LEU A 239 -3.97 -11.57 16.18
CA LEU A 239 -3.81 -10.79 14.95
C LEU A 239 -4.20 -9.32 15.12
N ALA A 240 -5.24 -9.02 15.92
CA ALA A 240 -5.66 -7.64 16.21
C ALA A 240 -4.50 -6.79 16.72
N THR A 241 -3.73 -7.32 17.68
CA THR A 241 -2.59 -6.63 18.28
C THR A 241 -1.49 -6.36 17.25
N LYS A 242 -1.21 -7.32 16.36
CA LYS A 242 -0.19 -7.16 15.31
C LYS A 242 -0.59 -6.15 14.22
N LEU A 243 -1.88 -5.93 13.99
CA LEU A 243 -2.40 -4.92 13.05
C LEU A 243 -2.54 -3.53 13.70
N GLY A 244 -2.84 -3.49 15.00
CA GLY A 244 -3.25 -2.28 15.73
C GLY A 244 -4.52 -1.65 15.18
N GLU A 245 -4.90 -0.48 15.70
CA GLU A 245 -6.16 0.14 15.32
C GLU A 245 -6.09 0.81 13.94
N PRO A 246 -7.11 0.63 13.08
CA PRO A 246 -7.15 1.28 11.78
C PRO A 246 -7.69 2.71 11.90
N VAL A 247 -7.20 3.63 11.07
CA VAL A 247 -7.49 5.07 11.17
C VAL A 247 -7.98 5.69 9.86
N CYS A 248 -8.42 6.93 9.92
CA CYS A 248 -8.85 7.66 8.73
C CYS A 248 -7.69 7.90 7.75
N SER A 249 -7.95 7.86 6.44
CA SER A 249 -6.96 8.00 5.36
C SER A 249 -6.29 9.37 5.26
N TYR A 250 -6.79 10.37 5.97
CA TYR A 250 -6.20 11.70 6.09
C TYR A 250 -5.87 12.06 7.55
N SER A 251 -5.52 11.06 8.36
CA SER A 251 -5.11 11.32 9.75
C SER A 251 -3.69 11.89 9.80
N ASP A 252 -3.50 12.95 10.58
CA ASP A 252 -2.18 13.44 10.96
C ASP A 252 -1.60 12.54 12.07
N LEU A 253 -0.49 11.87 11.77
CA LEU A 253 0.14 10.89 12.66
C LEU A 253 1.22 11.48 13.58
N GLY A 254 1.57 12.75 13.38
CA GLY A 254 2.69 13.37 14.08
C GLY A 254 3.71 14.00 13.15
N PRO A 255 4.76 14.60 13.74
CA PRO A 255 5.91 15.07 13.00
C PRO A 255 6.68 13.91 12.37
N VAL A 256 7.42 14.20 11.30
CA VAL A 256 8.42 13.30 10.72
C VAL A 256 9.49 12.94 11.77
N SER A 257 10.08 11.75 11.69
CA SER A 257 11.10 11.31 12.64
C SER A 257 12.36 12.17 12.59
N GLU A 258 13.05 12.30 13.73
CA GLU A 258 14.33 13.01 13.87
C GLU A 258 15.38 12.54 12.85
N TYR A 259 15.39 11.24 12.50
CA TYR A 259 16.23 10.70 11.41
C TYR A 259 16.15 11.51 10.11
N TRP A 260 14.94 11.89 9.68
CA TRP A 260 14.76 12.65 8.43
C TRP A 260 15.08 14.13 8.59
N VAL A 261 14.85 14.69 9.78
CA VAL A 261 15.25 16.06 10.12
C VAL A 261 16.76 16.19 10.04
N GLU A 262 17.50 15.34 10.73
CA GLU A 262 18.96 15.40 10.79
C GLU A 262 19.61 14.98 9.48
N ARG A 263 19.16 13.86 8.89
CA ARG A 263 19.78 13.34 7.67
C ARG A 263 19.46 14.21 6.46
N HIS A 264 18.19 14.55 6.24
CA HIS A 264 17.69 15.19 5.00
C HIS A 264 17.27 16.66 5.16
N GLY A 265 17.28 17.22 6.37
CA GLY A 265 16.96 18.63 6.60
C GLY A 265 15.46 18.93 6.50
N PHE A 266 14.58 17.96 6.80
CA PHE A 266 13.15 18.22 6.90
C PHE A 266 12.84 19.26 7.99
N ASP A 267 11.79 20.05 7.80
CA ASP A 267 11.21 20.82 8.90
C ASP A 267 10.80 19.84 10.03
N PRO A 268 11.26 20.04 11.29
CA PRO A 268 10.82 19.20 12.41
C PRO A 268 9.30 19.26 12.66
N ASN A 269 8.59 20.23 12.08
CA ASN A 269 7.13 20.33 12.10
C ASN A 269 6.45 19.69 10.89
N CYS A 270 7.21 19.13 9.93
CA CYS A 270 6.66 18.41 8.78
C CYS A 270 5.72 17.29 9.25
N ARG A 271 4.46 17.31 8.79
CA ARG A 271 3.43 16.37 9.23
C ARG A 271 3.42 15.11 8.36
N VAL A 272 3.42 13.95 8.99
CA VAL A 272 3.21 12.68 8.30
C VAL A 272 1.71 12.36 8.31
N ILE A 273 1.09 12.45 7.14
CA ILE A 273 -0.29 12.05 6.93
C ILE A 273 -0.31 10.57 6.55
N THR A 274 -1.30 9.82 7.05
CA THR A 274 -1.51 8.41 6.72
C THR A 274 -1.35 8.13 5.22
N PHE A 275 -0.67 7.04 4.90
CA PHE A 275 -0.56 6.55 3.52
C PHE A 275 -1.76 5.66 3.21
N THR A 276 -2.06 5.49 1.92
CA THR A 276 -3.17 4.64 1.45
C THR A 276 -2.75 3.77 0.26
N GLY A 277 -3.69 3.02 -0.31
CA GLY A 277 -3.46 2.19 -1.49
C GLY A 277 -3.41 3.00 -2.79
N ASP A 278 -2.77 2.47 -3.84
CA ASP A 278 -2.64 3.12 -5.15
C ASP A 278 -3.96 3.44 -5.84
N ASN A 279 -4.93 2.54 -5.79
CA ASN A 279 -6.26 2.81 -6.34
C ASN A 279 -7.02 3.89 -5.53
N PRO A 280 -7.08 3.82 -4.18
CA PRO A 280 -7.54 4.95 -3.36
C PRO A 280 -6.86 6.29 -3.67
N ALA A 281 -5.52 6.31 -3.74
CA ALA A 281 -4.77 7.54 -4.03
C ALA A 281 -5.08 8.07 -5.44
N SER A 282 -5.26 7.18 -6.42
CA SER A 282 -5.68 7.56 -7.78
C SER A 282 -7.06 8.21 -7.78
N LEU A 283 -8.01 7.69 -7.00
CA LEU A 283 -9.32 8.32 -6.83
C LEU A 283 -9.21 9.73 -6.26
N ALA A 284 -8.35 9.91 -5.25
CA ALA A 284 -8.08 11.23 -4.66
C ALA A 284 -7.44 12.19 -5.67
N GLY A 285 -6.43 11.74 -6.41
CA GLY A 285 -5.73 12.53 -7.42
C GLY A 285 -6.61 12.93 -8.61
N MET A 286 -7.58 12.08 -8.99
CA MET A 286 -8.57 12.38 -10.02
C MET A 286 -9.72 13.27 -9.53
N GLN A 287 -9.77 13.60 -8.23
CA GLN A 287 -10.81 14.42 -7.61
C GLN A 287 -12.25 13.93 -7.90
N LEU A 288 -12.47 12.61 -7.86
CA LEU A 288 -13.79 12.05 -8.17
C LEU A 288 -14.83 12.42 -7.12
N HIS A 289 -15.88 13.11 -7.53
CA HIS A 289 -17.05 13.42 -6.72
C HIS A 289 -18.10 12.29 -6.79
N THR A 290 -19.11 12.36 -5.92
CA THR A 290 -20.23 11.41 -5.96
C THR A 290 -20.94 11.49 -7.32
N GLY A 291 -21.04 10.35 -7.99
CA GLY A 291 -21.62 10.25 -9.34
C GLY A 291 -20.59 10.21 -10.46
N ASP A 292 -19.33 10.55 -10.18
CA ASP A 292 -18.25 10.46 -11.15
C ASP A 292 -17.77 9.01 -11.32
N ILE A 293 -17.29 8.73 -12.52
CA ILE A 293 -16.72 7.44 -12.91
C ILE A 293 -15.38 7.72 -13.61
N ALA A 294 -14.33 7.02 -13.20
CA ALA A 294 -13.09 6.98 -13.96
C ALA A 294 -12.84 5.58 -14.51
N VAL A 295 -12.30 5.51 -15.72
CA VAL A 295 -11.90 4.26 -16.37
C VAL A 295 -10.41 4.36 -16.67
N SER A 296 -9.61 3.51 -16.03
CA SER A 296 -8.21 3.32 -16.40
C SER A 296 -8.14 2.20 -17.44
N LEU A 297 -7.78 2.54 -18.67
CA LEU A 297 -7.64 1.60 -19.78
C LEU A 297 -6.20 1.09 -19.84
N GLY A 298 -6.03 -0.23 -19.72
CA GLY A 298 -4.72 -0.86 -19.65
C GLY A 298 -4.75 -2.31 -20.12
N THR A 299 -3.76 -3.11 -19.73
CA THR A 299 -3.80 -4.56 -20.00
C THR A 299 -5.02 -5.23 -19.35
N SER A 300 -5.46 -4.67 -18.22
CA SER A 300 -6.79 -4.88 -17.63
C SER A 300 -7.42 -3.51 -17.40
N ASP A 301 -8.67 -3.34 -17.81
CA ASP A 301 -9.38 -2.09 -17.56
C ASP A 301 -9.89 -2.08 -16.13
N THR A 302 -9.72 -0.94 -15.43
CA THR A 302 -10.18 -0.75 -14.05
C THR A 302 -11.16 0.42 -13.98
N LEU A 303 -12.36 0.16 -13.47
CA LEU A 303 -13.37 1.16 -13.21
C LEU A 303 -13.29 1.64 -11.76
N PHE A 304 -13.34 2.95 -11.56
CA PHE A 304 -13.42 3.61 -10.26
C PHE A 304 -14.78 4.30 -10.14
N LEU A 305 -15.48 4.03 -9.03
CA LEU A 305 -16.76 4.66 -8.71
C LEU A 305 -16.70 5.28 -7.33
N SER A 306 -17.22 6.50 -7.17
CA SER A 306 -17.45 7.12 -5.86
C SER A 306 -18.90 6.85 -5.41
N LEU A 307 -19.07 6.25 -4.24
CA LEU A 307 -20.36 5.76 -3.74
C LEU A 307 -20.71 6.39 -2.39
N THR A 308 -21.97 6.71 -2.17
CA THR A 308 -22.49 7.18 -0.86
C THR A 308 -22.90 6.05 0.06
N GLN A 309 -23.23 4.89 -0.50
CA GLN A 309 -23.61 3.69 0.24
C GLN A 309 -22.91 2.48 -0.39
N PRO A 310 -22.43 1.53 0.42
CA PRO A 310 -21.81 0.34 -0.11
C PRO A 310 -22.90 -0.54 -0.71
N THR A 311 -22.71 -0.97 -1.96
CA THR A 311 -23.59 -1.96 -2.61
C THR A 311 -22.86 -3.28 -2.69
N TYR A 312 -23.56 -4.38 -2.41
CA TYR A 312 -22.98 -5.70 -2.65
C TYR A 312 -22.58 -5.85 -4.13
N LEU A 313 -21.35 -6.28 -4.36
CA LEU A 313 -20.84 -6.63 -5.68
C LEU A 313 -20.49 -8.12 -5.68
N SER A 314 -21.05 -8.87 -6.64
CA SER A 314 -20.67 -10.27 -6.85
C SER A 314 -19.24 -10.40 -7.37
N GLU A 315 -18.79 -9.41 -8.13
CA GLU A 315 -17.43 -9.25 -8.64
C GLU A 315 -17.03 -7.78 -8.47
N GLY A 316 -15.83 -7.54 -7.97
CA GLY A 316 -15.35 -6.19 -7.63
C GLY A 316 -15.14 -5.98 -6.14
N HIS A 317 -14.70 -4.79 -5.78
CA HIS A 317 -14.33 -4.45 -4.41
C HIS A 317 -14.94 -3.12 -4.00
N ILE A 318 -15.57 -3.07 -2.84
CA ILE A 318 -15.96 -1.84 -2.16
C ILE A 318 -14.93 -1.55 -1.08
N LEU A 319 -14.35 -0.36 -1.13
CA LEU A 319 -13.41 0.14 -0.13
C LEU A 319 -13.99 1.38 0.55
N VAL A 320 -13.55 1.68 1.76
CA VAL A 320 -13.81 2.99 2.37
C VAL A 320 -13.17 4.07 1.51
N ASN A 321 -13.86 5.19 1.28
CA ASN A 321 -13.34 6.27 0.44
C ASN A 321 -12.20 7.02 1.16
N PRO A 322 -11.06 7.28 0.48
CA PRO A 322 -9.87 7.86 1.10
C PRO A 322 -9.96 9.38 1.34
N VAL A 323 -10.90 10.08 0.71
CA VAL A 323 -11.06 11.55 0.85
C VAL A 323 -12.33 11.93 1.61
N LYS A 324 -13.24 10.98 1.83
CA LYS A 324 -14.51 11.23 2.51
C LYS A 324 -14.92 10.03 3.36
N SER A 325 -14.80 10.17 4.69
CA SER A 325 -14.99 9.06 5.63
C SER A 325 -16.37 8.40 5.61
N ASP A 326 -17.44 9.13 5.28
CA ASP A 326 -18.82 8.61 5.20
C ASP A 326 -19.17 8.05 3.81
N ALA A 327 -18.20 8.00 2.90
CA ALA A 327 -18.36 7.49 1.54
C ALA A 327 -17.52 6.22 1.30
N TYR A 328 -17.78 5.61 0.16
CA TYR A 328 -17.10 4.40 -0.31
C TYR A 328 -16.59 4.62 -1.73
N MET A 329 -15.73 3.72 -2.17
CA MET A 329 -15.33 3.61 -3.56
C MET A 329 -15.47 2.17 -4.04
N ALA A 330 -15.76 1.99 -5.33
CA ALA A 330 -15.75 0.67 -5.94
C ALA A 330 -14.65 0.54 -6.99
N LEU A 331 -14.05 -0.64 -7.04
CA LEU A 331 -13.13 -1.09 -8.07
C LEU A 331 -13.73 -2.28 -8.80
N LEU A 332 -13.84 -2.17 -10.12
CA LEU A 332 -14.26 -3.27 -11.00
C LEU A 332 -13.18 -3.50 -12.05
N TRP A 333 -12.76 -4.75 -12.21
CA TRP A 333 -11.87 -5.15 -13.30
C TRP A 333 -12.68 -5.69 -14.46
N LEU A 334 -12.47 -5.12 -15.63
CA LEU A 334 -13.01 -5.63 -16.88
C LEU A 334 -11.87 -6.35 -17.61
N ASN A 335 -11.92 -7.68 -17.59
CA ASN A 335 -11.06 -8.46 -18.46
C ASN A 335 -11.61 -8.35 -19.89
N HIS A 336 -10.82 -7.79 -20.80
CA HIS A 336 -11.15 -7.75 -22.22
C HIS A 336 -11.41 -9.18 -22.74
N PHE A 337 -12.68 -9.53 -22.95
CA PHE A 337 -13.10 -10.49 -23.97
C PHE A 337 -13.23 -9.75 -25.31
N LEU A 338 -12.19 -9.01 -25.73
CA LEU A 338 -12.10 -8.62 -27.13
C LEU A 338 -11.28 -9.70 -27.84
N PRO A 339 -11.91 -10.61 -28.61
CA PRO A 339 -11.13 -11.42 -29.52
C PRO A 339 -10.42 -10.46 -30.45
N TYR A 340 -9.09 -10.41 -30.34
CA TYR A 340 -8.25 -9.74 -31.31
C TYR A 340 -8.42 -10.49 -32.63
N ASN A 341 -9.42 -10.11 -33.43
CA ASN A 341 -9.60 -10.61 -34.79
C ASN A 341 -8.42 -10.12 -35.63
N LYS A 342 -7.31 -10.86 -35.57
CA LYS A 342 -6.30 -10.90 -36.61
C LYS A 342 -6.89 -11.65 -37.80
N GLU A 343 -7.78 -11.00 -38.55
CA GLU A 343 -8.12 -11.41 -39.91
C GLU A 343 -8.80 -10.24 -40.65
N MET A 344 -7.99 -9.31 -41.14
CA MET A 344 -8.24 -8.74 -42.46
C MET A 344 -6.95 -8.84 -43.25
N GLY A 345 -6.79 -9.99 -43.91
CA GLY A 345 -5.84 -10.14 -45.01
C GLY A 345 -6.16 -9.14 -46.13
N PRO A 346 -5.20 -8.89 -47.03
CA PRO A 346 -5.36 -7.89 -48.08
C PRO A 346 -6.52 -8.30 -48.98
N LYS A 347 -7.57 -7.47 -49.06
CA LYS A 347 -8.51 -7.53 -50.18
C LYS A 347 -7.74 -7.08 -51.42
N SER A 348 -7.23 -8.06 -52.15
CA SER A 348 -6.78 -7.89 -53.53
C SER A 348 -7.97 -7.45 -54.39
N THR A 349 -7.72 -6.40 -55.16
CA THR A 349 -8.42 -5.95 -56.36
C THR A 349 -8.88 -7.10 -57.25
N ILE A 350 -10.12 -7.03 -57.74
CA ILE A 350 -10.53 -6.90 -59.16
C ILE A 350 -11.87 -6.15 -59.18
#